data_AF-A0AAV7IZL8-F1
#
_entry.id   AF-A0AAV7IZL8-F1
#
_cell.length_a   1.000
_cell.length_b   1.000
_cell.length_c   1.000
_cell.angle_alpha   90.00
_cell.angle_beta   90.00
_cell.angle_gamma   90.00
#
_symmetry.space_group_name_H-M   'P 1'
#
loop_
_entity.id
_entity.type
_entity.pdbx_description
1 polymer ?
#
loop_
_entity_poly.entity_id
_entity_poly.type
_entity_poly.pdbx_seq_one_letter_code
_entity_poly.pdbx_strand_id
1 'polypeptide(L)'
;MIFKPIGTPIQSDDEADFRQPKLITVGVNKTSLSQFHIKIDNHCISLKAKNTIEAVDYLFKAHYVFNVEFDSDLKIFWIFLQNYFCSIHSKFTNQMVDIYTKLEASKQQEIVEGQPT
;
A
#
# COMPACT_ATOMS: atom_id res chain seq x y z
N MET A 1 -3.78 6.61 9.38
CA MET A 1 -3.11 5.64 10.26
C MET A 1 -3.57 5.88 11.68
N ILE A 2 -4.36 4.96 12.25
CA ILE A 2 -4.90 5.07 13.61
C ILE A 2 -3.93 4.36 14.54
N PHE A 3 -3.50 5.01 15.61
CA PHE A 3 -2.61 4.43 16.62
C PHE A 3 -3.44 3.96 17.81
N LYS A 4 -3.17 2.73 18.26
CA LYS A 4 -3.79 2.15 19.45
C LYS A 4 -2.72 1.85 20.49
N PRO A 5 -3.05 1.97 21.79
CA PRO A 5 -2.13 1.65 22.88
C PRO A 5 -1.73 0.16 22.86
N ILE A 6 -0.56 -0.13 23.43
CA ILE A 6 -0.07 -1.50 23.56
C ILE A 6 -1.03 -2.32 24.45
N GLY A 7 -1.35 -3.54 24.03
CA GLY A 7 -2.29 -4.41 24.74
C GLY A 7 -3.73 -4.39 24.21
N THR A 8 -4.08 -3.54 23.24
CA THR A 8 -5.33 -3.71 22.51
C THR A 8 -5.29 -5.01 21.71
N PRO A 9 -6.26 -5.93 21.87
CA PRO A 9 -6.34 -7.12 21.05
C PRO A 9 -6.39 -6.74 19.57
N ILE A 10 -5.56 -7.39 18.74
CA ILE A 10 -5.53 -7.13 17.28
C ILE A 10 -6.91 -7.36 16.64
N GLN A 11 -7.74 -8.18 17.29
CA GLN A 11 -9.08 -8.53 16.84
C GLN A 11 -10.14 -7.46 17.14
N SER A 12 -9.98 -6.63 18.19
CA SER A 12 -11.02 -5.69 18.67
C SER A 12 -11.13 -4.40 17.83
N ASP A 13 -10.87 -4.50 16.54
CA ASP A 13 -11.12 -3.42 15.57
C ASP A 13 -12.50 -3.69 14.97
N ASP A 14 -13.53 -3.42 15.77
CA ASP A 14 -14.95 -3.63 15.48
C ASP A 14 -15.57 -2.43 14.74
N GLU A 15 -14.91 -1.97 13.67
CA GLU A 15 -15.48 -0.97 12.75
C GLU A 15 -15.98 -1.70 11.49
N ALA A 16 -17.28 -1.52 11.25
CA ALA A 16 -18.20 -2.38 10.48
C ALA A 16 -18.01 -2.41 8.95
N ASP A 17 -16.78 -2.31 8.43
CA ASP A 17 -16.52 -2.43 6.99
C ASP A 17 -15.30 -3.34 6.73
N PHE A 18 -15.54 -4.64 6.87
CA PHE A 18 -14.52 -5.70 6.88
C PHE A 18 -14.03 -6.15 5.50
N ARG A 19 -14.45 -5.51 4.41
CA ARG A 19 -14.14 -5.98 3.05
C ARG A 19 -12.72 -5.70 2.57
N GLN A 20 -11.97 -4.88 3.30
CA GLN A 20 -10.69 -4.36 2.83
C GLN A 20 -9.51 -4.92 3.62
N PRO A 21 -8.43 -5.35 2.95
CA PRO A 21 -7.20 -5.75 3.62
C PRO A 21 -6.58 -4.57 4.37
N LYS A 22 -6.34 -4.73 5.67
CA LYS A 22 -5.66 -3.74 6.50
C LYS A 22 -4.27 -4.23 6.89
N LEU A 23 -3.26 -3.40 6.65
CA LEU A 23 -1.91 -3.66 7.15
C LEU A 23 -1.80 -3.18 8.60
N ILE A 24 -1.45 -4.11 9.49
CA ILE A 24 -1.20 -3.87 10.90
C ILE A 24 0.29 -4.03 11.13
N THR A 25 0.89 -3.03 11.77
CA THR A 25 2.31 -3.02 12.09
C THR A 25 2.48 -2.91 13.59
N VAL A 26 3.29 -3.78 14.16
CA VAL A 26 3.69 -3.72 15.58
C VAL A 26 5.14 -3.29 15.63
N GLY A 27 5.45 -2.38 16.54
CA GLY A 27 6.78 -1.83 16.72
C GLY A 27 6.88 -1.07 18.03
N VAL A 28 8.12 -0.79 18.44
CA VAL A 28 8.38 0.00 19.65
C VAL A 28 8.00 1.48 19.42
N ASN A 29 8.18 1.95 18.18
CA ASN A 29 7.84 3.31 17.74
C ASN A 29 7.63 3.33 16.22
N LYS A 30 7.28 4.50 15.65
CA LYS A 30 6.98 4.65 14.21
C LYS A 30 8.16 4.35 13.29
N THR A 31 9.39 4.44 13.78
CA THR A 31 10.62 4.20 12.98
C THR A 31 11.16 2.79 13.17
N SER A 32 10.73 2.08 14.21
CA SER A 32 11.20 0.76 14.61
C SER A 32 10.05 -0.24 14.61
N LEU A 33 9.57 -0.55 13.42
CA LEU A 33 8.55 -1.57 13.17
C LEU A 33 9.21 -2.96 13.20
N SER A 34 8.63 -3.90 13.93
CA SER A 34 9.19 -5.23 14.16
C SER A 34 8.35 -6.36 13.59
N GLN A 35 7.04 -6.18 13.48
CA GLN A 35 6.12 -7.19 12.98
C GLN A 35 5.07 -6.58 12.06
N PHE A 36 4.71 -7.32 11.03
CA PHE A 36 3.74 -6.91 10.02
C PHE A 36 2.69 -8.00 9.89
N HIS A 37 1.43 -7.61 9.86
CA HIS A 37 0.29 -8.50 9.72
C HIS A 37 -0.71 -7.90 8.75
N ILE A 38 -1.44 -8.76 8.05
CA ILE A 38 -2.59 -8.34 7.25
C ILE A 38 -3.85 -8.87 7.93
N LYS A 39 -4.78 -7.97 8.24
CA LYS A 39 -6.13 -8.32 8.66
C LYS A 39 -7.04 -8.30 7.43
N ILE A 40 -7.63 -9.45 7.10
CA ILE A 40 -8.66 -9.59 6.05
C ILE A 40 -9.85 -10.25 6.71
N ASP A 41 -11.03 -9.65 6.56
CA ASP A 41 -12.22 -10.00 7.32
C ASP A 41 -11.86 -10.11 8.81
N ASN A 42 -12.06 -11.28 9.42
CA ASN A 42 -11.75 -11.53 10.82
C ASN A 42 -10.46 -12.34 11.06
N HIS A 43 -9.63 -12.51 10.03
CA HIS A 43 -8.39 -13.27 10.11
C HIS A 43 -7.18 -12.34 10.07
N CYS A 44 -6.26 -12.57 11.01
CA CYS A 44 -4.97 -11.88 11.05
C CYS A 44 -3.88 -12.83 10.55
N ILE A 45 -3.23 -12.46 9.45
CA ILE A 45 -2.17 -13.23 8.82
C ILE A 45 -0.84 -12.55 9.09
N SER A 46 0.08 -13.23 9.78
CA SER A 46 1.44 -12.74 10.00
C SER A 46 2.24 -12.76 8.70
N LEU A 47 2.89 -11.64 8.38
CA LEU A 47 3.73 -11.51 7.21
C LEU A 47 5.18 -11.82 7.53
N LYS A 48 5.88 -12.42 6.56
CA LYS A 48 7.34 -12.55 6.56
C LYS A 48 7.99 -11.32 5.94
N ALA A 49 7.49 -10.13 6.26
CA ALA A 49 8.01 -8.86 5.74
C ALA A 49 9.05 -8.29 6.71
N LYS A 50 10.18 -7.82 6.18
CA LYS A 50 11.26 -7.19 6.96
C LYS A 50 11.11 -5.68 7.07
N ASN A 51 10.39 -5.08 6.12
CA ASN A 51 10.22 -3.64 6.01
C ASN A 51 8.81 -3.32 5.46
N THR A 52 8.45 -2.04 5.54
CA THR A 52 7.14 -1.57 5.09
C THR A 52 6.90 -1.80 3.60
N ILE A 53 7.94 -1.76 2.77
CA ILE A 53 7.81 -1.96 1.32
C ILE A 53 7.37 -3.39 1.03
N GLU A 54 8.03 -4.38 1.63
CA GLU A 54 7.63 -5.80 1.54
C GLU A 54 6.21 -6.01 2.08
N ALA A 55 5.86 -5.34 3.17
CA ALA A 55 4.52 -5.45 3.75
C ALA A 55 3.42 -4.88 2.82
N VAL A 56 3.70 -3.78 2.13
CA VAL A 56 2.82 -3.20 1.11
C VAL A 56 2.71 -4.11 -0.11
N ASP A 57 3.80 -4.77 -0.53
CA ASP A 57 3.78 -5.77 -1.61
C ASP A 57 2.89 -6.98 -1.25
N TYR A 58 2.96 -7.49 -0.02
CA TYR A 58 2.02 -8.52 0.46
C TYR A 58 0.57 -8.04 0.44
N LEU A 59 0.32 -6.79 0.84
CA LEU A 59 -1.02 -6.21 0.84
C LEU A 59 -1.58 -6.07 -0.57
N PHE A 60 -0.75 -5.61 -1.50
CA PHE A 60 -1.09 -5.53 -2.91
C PHE A 60 -1.43 -6.91 -3.50
N LYS A 61 -0.63 -7.93 -3.21
CA LYS A 61 -0.88 -9.30 -3.67
C LYS A 61 -2.14 -9.91 -3.05
N ALA A 62 -2.42 -9.60 -1.80
CA ALA A 62 -3.61 -10.08 -1.10
C ALA A 62 -4.91 -9.67 -1.80
N HIS A 63 -4.95 -8.48 -2.41
CA HIS A 63 -6.07 -8.02 -3.26
C HIS A 63 -6.45 -9.06 -4.32
N TYR A 64 -5.46 -9.56 -5.06
CA TYR A 64 -5.67 -10.51 -6.15
C TYR A 64 -5.89 -11.94 -5.66
N VAL A 65 -5.14 -12.38 -4.64
CA VAL A 65 -5.22 -13.77 -4.14
C VAL A 65 -6.55 -14.02 -3.42
N PHE A 66 -7.02 -13.07 -2.63
CA PHE A 66 -8.24 -13.21 -1.84
C PHE A 66 -9.46 -12.57 -2.52
N ASN A 67 -9.30 -11.95 -3.69
CA ASN A 67 -10.36 -11.26 -4.43
C ASN A 67 -11.12 -10.23 -3.55
N VAL A 68 -10.36 -9.40 -2.85
CA VAL A 68 -10.83 -8.43 -1.86
C VAL A 68 -10.65 -7.03 -2.39
N GLU A 69 -11.66 -6.18 -2.31
CA GLU A 69 -11.57 -4.82 -2.88
C GLU A 69 -10.66 -3.90 -2.05
N PHE A 70 -10.02 -2.95 -2.73
CA PHE A 70 -9.31 -1.86 -2.05
C PHE A 70 -10.28 -0.85 -1.45
N ASP A 71 -9.82 -0.10 -0.46
CA ASP A 71 -10.51 1.10 0.04
C ASP A 71 -10.87 2.04 -1.10
N SER A 72 -12.11 2.53 -1.12
CA SER A 72 -12.54 3.58 -2.05
C SER A 72 -11.62 4.79 -1.99
N ASP A 73 -11.15 5.16 -0.80
CA ASP A 73 -10.27 6.31 -0.58
C ASP A 73 -8.84 6.03 -1.07
N LEU A 74 -8.40 4.77 -1.06
CA LEU A 74 -7.08 4.35 -1.52
C LEU A 74 -7.09 3.77 -2.93
N LYS A 75 -8.26 3.60 -3.56
CA LYS A 75 -8.43 2.94 -4.85
C LYS A 75 -7.58 3.60 -5.94
N ILE A 76 -7.49 4.92 -5.92
CA ILE A 76 -6.66 5.69 -6.85
C ILE A 76 -5.17 5.35 -6.64
N PHE A 77 -4.70 5.33 -5.40
CA PHE A 77 -3.31 4.94 -5.10
C PHE A 77 -2.98 3.53 -5.59
N TRP A 78 -3.88 2.57 -5.38
CA TRP A 78 -3.64 1.19 -5.79
C TRP A 78 -3.68 0.99 -7.30
N ILE A 79 -4.60 1.65 -8.01
CA ILE A 79 -4.62 1.68 -9.48
C ILE A 79 -3.32 2.28 -10.02
N PHE A 80 -2.74 3.27 -9.31
CA PHE A 80 -1.50 3.92 -9.74
C PHE A 80 -0.36 2.92 -9.66
N LEU A 81 -0.21 2.26 -8.50
CA LEU A 81 0.83 1.27 -8.28
C LEU A 81 0.72 0.11 -9.29
N GLN A 82 -0.50 -0.37 -9.50
CA GLN A 82 -0.83 -1.43 -10.44
C GLN A 82 -0.38 -1.12 -11.87
N ASN A 83 -0.69 0.08 -12.36
CA ASN A 83 -0.31 0.48 -13.72
C ASN A 83 1.19 0.82 -13.81
N TYR A 84 1.76 1.50 -12.80
CA TYR A 84 3.12 2.03 -12.84
C TYR A 84 4.16 0.92 -12.70
N PHE A 85 3.97 0.03 -11.71
CA PHE A 85 4.97 -0.98 -11.36
C PHE A 85 4.64 -2.37 -11.90
N CYS A 86 3.36 -2.71 -12.07
CA CYS A 86 2.95 -4.06 -12.45
C CYS A 86 2.46 -4.18 -13.89
N SER A 87 2.34 -3.08 -14.64
CA SER A 87 1.82 -3.04 -16.02
C SER A 87 0.44 -3.70 -16.20
N ILE A 88 -0.36 -3.78 -15.13
CA ILE A 88 -1.72 -4.31 -15.21
C ILE A 88 -2.65 -3.14 -15.54
N HIS A 89 -3.12 -3.09 -16.78
CA HIS A 89 -3.85 -1.95 -17.31
C HIS A 89 -5.24 -1.85 -16.69
N SER A 90 -5.48 -0.76 -15.95
CA SER A 90 -6.81 -0.40 -15.44
C SER A 90 -7.14 1.03 -15.88
N LYS A 91 -8.43 1.34 -16.06
CA LYS A 91 -8.87 2.63 -16.59
C LYS A 91 -8.33 3.75 -15.70
N PHE A 92 -7.46 4.58 -16.26
CA PHE A 92 -6.96 5.76 -15.57
C PHE A 92 -8.09 6.77 -15.38
N THR A 93 -8.10 7.42 -14.22
CA THR A 93 -8.83 8.66 -14.04
C THR A 93 -8.05 9.81 -14.67
N ASN A 94 -8.71 10.90 -15.05
CA ASN A 94 -8.03 12.08 -15.63
C ASN A 94 -6.89 12.60 -14.73
N GLN A 95 -7.09 12.57 -13.41
CA GLN A 95 -6.08 12.97 -12.42
C GLN A 95 -4.81 12.12 -12.49
N MET A 96 -4.94 10.83 -12.82
CA MET A 96 -3.80 9.93 -12.92
C MET A 96 -2.97 10.24 -14.15
N VAL A 97 -3.61 10.50 -15.29
CA VAL A 97 -2.92 10.90 -16.53
C VAL A 97 -2.03 12.12 -16.27
N ASP A 98 -2.53 13.10 -15.53
CA ASP A 98 -1.77 14.30 -15.17
C ASP A 98 -0.55 13.97 -14.28
N ILE A 99 -0.71 13.06 -13.32
CA ILE A 99 0.39 12.63 -12.44
C ILE A 99 1.46 11.87 -13.23
N TYR A 100 1.06 10.91 -14.08
CA TYR A 100 1.98 10.16 -14.94
C TYR A 100 2.77 11.10 -15.86
N THR A 101 2.08 12.05 -16.50
CA THR A 101 2.72 13.02 -17.40
C THR A 101 3.76 13.86 -16.66
N LYS A 102 3.45 14.30 -15.44
CA LYS A 102 4.39 15.06 -14.59
C LYS A 102 5.58 14.20 -14.14
N LEU A 103 5.36 12.95 -13.75
CA LEU A 103 6.43 12.05 -13.32
C LEU A 103 7.41 11.73 -14.47
N GLU A 104 6.89 11.47 -15.66
CA GLU A 104 7.74 11.23 -16.84
C GLU A 104 8.51 12.49 -17.26
N ALA A 105 7.88 13.67 -17.14
CA ALA A 105 8.57 14.95 -17.37
C ALA A 105 9.70 15.20 -16.35
N SER A 106 9.49 14.86 -15.07
CA SER A 106 10.54 14.95 -14.04
C SER A 106 11.68 13.95 -14.26
N LYS A 107 11.37 12.72 -14.71
CA LYS A 107 12.38 11.72 -15.10
C LYS A 107 13.25 12.20 -16.26
N GLN A 108 12.67 12.94 -17.22
CA GLN A 108 13.44 13.51 -18.34
C GLN A 108 14.37 14.64 -17.89
N GLN A 109 14.00 15.42 -16.86
CA GLN A 109 14.84 16.50 -16.34
C GLN A 109 16.10 15.96 -15.62
N GLU A 110 15.96 14.89 -14.84
CA GLU A 110 17.10 14.26 -14.15
C GLU A 110 18.11 13.62 -15.12
N ILE A 111 17.68 13.21 -16.32
CA ILE A 111 18.57 12.63 -17.36
C ILE A 111 19.41 13.72 -18.06
N VAL A 112 18.93 14.97 -18.12
CA VAL A 112 19.66 16.07 -18.78
C VAL A 112 20.72 16.71 -17.86
N GLU A 113 20.53 16.70 -16.54
CA GLU A 113 21.52 17.22 -15.58
C GLU A 113 22.66 16.23 -15.23
N GLY A 114 22.56 14.96 -15.64
CA GLY A 114 23.51 13.90 -15.30
C GLY A 114 24.69 13.67 -16.26
N GLN A 115 24.89 14.48 -17.30
CA GLN A 115 26.04 14.34 -18.21
C GLN A 115 27.23 15.19 -17.76
N PRO A 116 28.37 14.59 -17.35
CA PRO A 116 29.56 15.35 -16.98
C PRO A 116 30.25 15.91 -18.23
N THR A 117 30.56 17.20 -18.17
CA THR A 117 31.37 17.96 -19.13
C THR A 117 32.82 17.49 -19.17
#